data_AF-A0AAC9Z915-F1
#
_entry.id   AF-A0AAC9Z915-F1
#
_cell.length_a   1.000
_cell.length_b   1.000
_cell.length_c   1.000
_cell.angle_alpha   90.00
_cell.angle_beta   90.00
_cell.angle_gamma   90.00
#
_symmetry.space_group_name_H-M   'P 1'
#
loop_
_entity.id
_entity.type
_entity.pdbx_description
1 polymer ?
#
loop_
_entity_poly.entity_id
_entity_poly.type
_entity_poly.pdbx_seq_one_letter_code
_entity_poly.pdbx_strand_id
1 'polypeptide(L)' 'MSAATTAARFAQTIAQLQGRERRDAVACAVIETGGLYPFPFPKRALVEIQLHGVCATGIGEDEAISNWIAKVSPHEVAA' A
#
# COMPACT_ATOMS: atom_id res chain seq x y z
N MET A 1 -4.99 -19.01 -4.80
CA MET A 1 -3.91 -18.16 -4.25
C MET A 1 -4.48 -17.45 -3.03
N SER A 2 -3.81 -17.44 -1.88
CA SER A 2 -4.35 -16.78 -0.68
C SER A 2 -4.20 -15.26 -0.78
N ALA A 3 -5.03 -14.49 -0.05
CA ALA A 3 -4.95 -13.04 -0.01
C ALA A 3 -3.55 -12.56 0.40
N ALA A 4 -2.90 -13.25 1.35
CA ALA A 4 -1.53 -12.96 1.77
C ALA A 4 -0.49 -13.14 0.66
N THR A 5 -0.60 -14.20 -0.16
CA THR A 5 0.32 -14.40 -1.30
C THR A 5 0.12 -13.35 -2.38
N THR A 6 -1.12 -12.95 -2.67
CA THR A 6 -1.43 -11.86 -3.60
C THR A 6 -0.85 -10.53 -3.10
N ALA A 7 -1.06 -10.22 -1.82
CA ALA A 7 -0.59 -8.99 -1.21
C ALA A 7 0.95 -8.90 -1.23
N ALA A 8 1.66 -9.98 -0.91
CA ALA A 8 3.13 -10.01 -0.95
C ALA A 8 3.70 -9.82 -2.37
N ARG A 9 3.10 -10.47 -3.38
CA ARG A 9 3.49 -10.27 -4.79
C ARG A 9 3.23 -8.84 -5.24
N PHE A 10 2.08 -8.29 -4.87
CA PHE A 10 1.74 -6.91 -5.22
C PHE A 10 2.71 -5.92 -4.56
N ALA A 11 3.04 -6.13 -3.28
CA ALA A 11 4.03 -5.33 -2.56
C ALA A 11 5.40 -5.33 -3.27
N GLN A 12 5.87 -6.49 -3.74
CA GLN A 12 7.10 -6.58 -4.54
C GLN A 12 7.03 -5.77 -5.83
N THR A 13 5.90 -5.79 -6.55
CA THR A 13 5.70 -5.00 -7.76
C THR A 13 5.76 -3.50 -7.47
N ILE A 14 4.95 -3.01 -6.52
CA ILE A 14 4.85 -1.56 -6.27
C ILE A 14 6.10 -0.99 -5.57
N ALA A 15 6.90 -1.82 -4.89
CA ALA A 15 8.19 -1.41 -4.34
C ALA A 15 9.19 -0.96 -5.43
N GLN A 16 9.08 -1.50 -6.65
CA GLN A 16 9.93 -1.13 -7.79
C GLN A 16 9.44 0.14 -8.51
N LEU A 17 8.18 0.55 -8.30
CA LEU A 17 7.58 1.73 -8.92
C LEU A 17 7.91 2.99 -8.10
N GLN A 18 7.84 4.18 -8.69
CA GLN A 18 8.08 5.44 -7.98
C GLN A 18 6.99 6.49 -8.21
N GLY A 19 6.84 7.39 -7.24
CA GLY A 19 6.01 8.59 -7.35
C GLY A 19 4.57 8.30 -7.79
N ARG A 20 4.17 8.88 -8.93
CA ARG A 20 2.80 8.73 -9.44
C ARG A 20 2.46 7.30 -9.85
N GLU A 21 3.39 6.59 -10.50
CA GLU A 21 3.14 5.24 -11.01
C GLU A 21 2.81 4.26 -9.87
N ARG A 22 3.54 4.38 -8.75
CA ARG A 22 3.27 3.59 -7.54
C ARG A 22 1.85 3.85 -7.01
N ARG A 23 1.45 5.12 -6.95
CA ARG A 23 0.13 5.54 -6.44
C ARG A 23 -1.00 5.08 -7.34
N ASP A 24 -0.86 5.29 -8.65
CA ASP A 24 -1.84 4.87 -9.65
C ASP A 24 -2.03 3.34 -9.59
N ALA A 25 -0.96 2.56 -9.43
CA ALA A 25 -1.05 1.11 -9.28
C ALA A 25 -1.85 0.68 -8.02
N VAL A 26 -1.64 1.32 -6.87
CA VAL A 26 -2.38 1.01 -5.64
C VAL A 26 -3.84 1.44 -5.76
N ALA A 27 -4.12 2.60 -6.34
CA ALA A 27 -5.49 3.07 -6.59
C ALA A 27 -6.25 2.09 -7.51
N CYS A 28 -5.63 1.65 -8.60
CA CYS A 28 -6.20 0.63 -9.49
C CYS A 28 -6.50 -0.67 -8.75
N ALA A 29 -5.55 -1.18 -7.96
CA ALA A 29 -5.76 -2.41 -7.20
C ALA A 29 -6.91 -2.30 -6.19
N VAL A 30 -7.08 -1.15 -5.53
CA VAL A 30 -8.22 -0.90 -4.63
C VAL A 30 -9.54 -0.85 -5.40
N ILE A 31 -9.57 -0.25 -6.59
CA ILE A 31 -10.77 -0.23 -7.45
C ILE A 31 -11.14 -1.65 -7.91
N GLU A 32 -10.15 -2.45 -8.30
CA GLU A 32 -10.35 -3.79 -8.84
C GLU A 32 -10.72 -4.84 -7.78
N THR A 33 -10.14 -4.72 -6.58
CA THR A 33 -10.24 -5.76 -5.55
C THR A 33 -11.01 -5.32 -4.30
N GLY A 34 -11.44 -4.06 -4.26
CA GLY A 34 -12.03 -3.44 -3.09
C GLY A 34 -10.98 -3.02 -2.06
N GLY A 35 -11.38 -2.12 -1.17
CA GLY A 35 -10.51 -1.56 -0.13
C GLY A 35 -10.77 -0.08 0.10
N LEU A 36 -9.81 0.56 0.76
CA LEU A 36 -9.82 1.99 1.03
C LEU A 36 -8.56 2.61 0.44
N TYR A 37 -8.74 3.63 -0.40
CA TYR A 37 -7.65 4.44 -0.93
C TYR A 37 -7.90 5.91 -0.58
N PRO A 38 -6.91 6.64 -0.05
CA PRO A 38 -7.11 8.01 0.37
C PRO A 38 -7.14 8.95 -0.83
N PHE A 39 -8.32 9.43 -1.20
CA PHE A 39 -8.48 10.47 -2.23
C PHE A 39 -9.69 11.38 -1.91
N PRO A 40 -9.58 12.73 -1.97
CA PRO A 40 -8.40 13.59 -2.00
C PRO A 40 -8.08 14.18 -0.60
N PHE A 41 -6.81 14.19 -0.18
CA PHE A 41 -6.41 14.78 1.11
C PHE A 41 -5.16 15.68 1.00
N PRO A 42 -5.05 16.71 1.85
CA PRO A 42 -3.86 17.55 1.94
C PRO A 42 -2.63 16.70 2.32
N LYS A 43 -1.45 17.07 1.79
CA LYS A 43 -0.16 16.36 1.95
C LYS A 43 0.30 16.09 3.40
N ARG A 44 -0.44 16.56 4.42
CA ARG A 44 -0.08 16.46 5.85
C ARG A 44 -1.25 15.97 6.72
N ALA A 45 -2.08 15.09 6.21
CA ALA A 45 -3.10 14.40 7.00
C ALA A 45 -2.68 12.96 7.27
N LEU A 46 -3.07 12.41 8.42
CA LEU A 46 -3.04 10.98 8.64
C LEU A 46 -4.05 10.35 7.67
N VAL A 47 -3.59 9.43 6.83
CA VAL A 47 -4.43 8.70 5.88
C VAL A 47 -4.31 7.21 6.11
N GLU A 48 -5.32 6.46 5.66
CA GLU A 48 -5.37 5.01 5.73
C GLU A 48 -5.49 4.41 4.33
N ILE A 49 -4.76 3.32 4.10
CA ILE A 49 -4.91 2.41 2.96
C ILE A 49 -5.35 1.05 3.48
N GLN A 50 -6.37 0.48 2.86
CA GLN A 50 -6.80 -0.90 3.08
C GLN A 50 -6.76 -1.62 1.73
N LEU A 51 -5.95 -2.65 1.61
CA LEU A 51 -5.85 -3.45 0.39
C LEU A 51 -5.45 -4.89 0.73
N HIS A 52 -6.09 -5.86 0.06
CA HIS A 52 -5.88 -7.30 0.27
C HIS A 52 -5.99 -7.75 1.75
N GLY A 53 -6.88 -7.11 2.52
CA GLY A 53 -7.07 -7.40 3.95
C GLY A 53 -5.99 -6.85 4.88
N VAL A 54 -5.04 -6.05 4.36
CA VAL A 54 -4.01 -5.37 5.15
C VAL A 54 -4.34 -3.88 5.21
N CYS A 55 -4.33 -3.33 6.43
CA CYS A 55 -4.50 -1.91 6.69
C CYS A 55 -3.17 -1.25 7.09
N ALA A 56 -2.92 -0.04 6.58
CA ALA A 56 -1.76 0.77 6.96
C ALA A 56 -2.12 2.25 6.96
N THR A 57 -1.45 3.00 7.83
CA THR A 57 -1.62 4.45 7.95
C THR A 57 -0.29 5.15 7.75
N GLY A 58 -0.32 6.40 7.29
CA GLY A 58 0.87 7.25 7.18
C GLY A 58 0.49 8.73 7.07
N ILE A 59 1.47 9.62 7.27
CA ILE A 59 1.27 11.05 7.04
C ILE A 59 1.36 11.30 5.53
N GLY A 60 0.20 11.32 4.89
CA GLY A 60 0.07 11.38 3.45
C GLY A 60 0.17 10.02 2.76
N GLU A 61 -0.13 10.07 1.47
CA GLU A 61 -0.31 8.91 0.59
C GLU A 61 0.96 8.05 0.48
N ASP A 62 2.11 8.66 0.22
CA ASP A 62 3.37 7.93 0.00
C ASP A 62 3.83 7.16 1.25
N GLU A 63 3.68 7.75 2.43
CA GLU A 63 4.02 7.08 3.69
C GLU A 63 3.05 5.94 3.99
N ALA A 64 1.75 6.12 3.75
CA ALA A 64 0.77 5.06 3.95
C ALA A 64 1.02 3.86 3.03
N ILE A 65 1.40 4.08 1.76
CA ILE A 65 1.79 3.01 0.83
C ILE A 65 3.06 2.31 1.32
N SER A 66 4.05 3.07 1.79
CA SER A 66 5.31 2.51 2.28
C SER A 66 5.09 1.63 3.53
N ASN A 67 4.26 2.11 4.46
CA ASN A 67 3.87 1.35 5.65
C ASN A 67 3.02 0.13 5.29
N TRP A 68 2.19 0.22 4.24
CA TRP A 68 1.46 -0.94 3.72
C TRP A 68 2.44 -2.01 3.24
N ILE A 69 3.37 -1.66 2.34
CA ILE A 69 4.43 -2.57 1.83
C ILE A 69 5.17 -3.26 2.99
N ALA A 70 5.60 -2.50 3.99
CA ALA A 70 6.31 -3.04 5.16
C ALA A 70 5.48 -4.06 5.96
N LYS A 71 4.17 -3.83 6.09
CA LYS A 71 3.25 -4.77 6.78
C LYS A 71 3.02 -6.06 6.00
N VAL A 72 3.05 -6.02 4.67
CA VAL A 72 2.82 -7.21 3.83
C VAL A 72 4.08 -8.05 3.62
N SER A 73 5.26 -7.43 3.74
CA SER A 73 6.56 -8.08 3.62
C SER A 73 7.36 -8.00 4.93
N PRO A 74 6.90 -8.62 6.03
CA PRO A 74 7.59 -8.50 7.31
C PRO A 74 8.82 -9.43 7.38
N HIS A 75 9.93 -9.13 6.69
CA HIS A 75 11.31 -9.63 6.90
C HIS A 75 12.27 -8.77 6.03
N GLU A 76 13.38 -8.16 6.47
CA GLU A 76 14.32 -8.38 7.58
C GLU A 76 14.51 -7.13 8.47
N VAL A 77 14.22 -7.25 9.78
CA VAL A 77 15.00 -6.54 10.81
C VAL A 77 15.54 -7.62 11.73
N ALA A 78 16.68 -8.18 11.35
CA ALA A 78 17.46 -9.07 12.20
C ALA A 78 18.95 -8.67 12.08
N ALA A 79 19.49 -8.27 13.24
CA ALA A 79 20.87 -7.92 13.57
C ALA A 79 21.40 -6.57 13.09
#